data_AF-A0A4Z0PX46-F1
#
_entry.id   AF-A0A4Z0PX46-F1
#
_cell.length_a   1.000
_cell.length_b   1.000
_cell.length_c   1.000
_cell.angle_alpha   90.00
_cell.angle_beta   90.00
_cell.angle_gamma   90.00
#
_symmetry.space_group_name_H-M   'P 1'
#
loop_
_entity.id
_entity.type
_entity.pdbx_description
1 polymer ?
#
loop_
_entity_poly.entity_id
_entity_poly.type
_entity_poly.pdbx_seq_one_letter_code
_entity_poly.pdbx_strand_id
1 'polypeptide(L)'
;MLHEAQRFLAARAKPYTGSGYVTFRFVIDCEGQMLPRVQVLQTNEAYQPFQFDKQLVADLFAYLKTLNQWKKARGRNDTPINYIAFLSFKLRDGKVAAIIP
;
A
#
# COMPACT_ATOMS: atom_id res chain seq x y z
N MET A 1 -5.95 10.53 1.95
CA MET A 1 -5.02 9.39 2.01
C MET A 1 -3.96 9.49 3.11
N LEU A 2 -2.93 10.35 3.07
CA LEU A 2 -1.86 10.35 4.09
C LEU A 2 -2.37 10.51 5.54
N HIS A 3 -3.16 11.55 5.81
CA HIS A 3 -3.74 11.76 7.14
C HIS A 3 -4.71 10.66 7.58
N GLU A 4 -5.35 9.96 6.64
CA GLU A 4 -6.22 8.82 6.96
C GLU A 4 -5.40 7.59 7.32
N ALA A 5 -4.33 7.30 6.59
CA ALA A 5 -3.40 6.22 6.91
C ALA A 5 -2.77 6.43 8.29
N GLN A 6 -2.35 7.67 8.59
CA GLN A 6 -1.80 8.03 9.90
C GLN A 6 -2.84 7.80 11.01
N ARG A 7 -4.08 8.26 10.84
CA ARG A 7 -5.15 8.03 11.82
C ARG A 7 -5.49 6.55 11.99
N PHE A 8 -5.53 5.79 10.90
CA PHE A 8 -5.82 4.36 10.92
C PHE A 8 -4.76 3.58 11.72
N LEU A 9 -3.49 3.93 11.55
CA LEU A 9 -2.38 3.31 12.29
C LEU A 9 -2.29 3.81 13.73
N ALA A 10 -2.57 5.09 13.99
CA ALA A 10 -2.56 5.65 15.35
C ALA A 10 -3.65 5.05 16.25
N ALA A 11 -4.72 4.51 15.68
CA ALA A 11 -5.74 3.77 16.42
C ALA A 11 -5.26 2.39 16.93
N ARG A 12 -4.03 1.97 16.58
CA ARG A 12 -3.42 0.70 17.00
C ARG A 12 -2.55 0.93 18.25
N ALA A 13 -2.59 -0.03 19.18
CA ALA A 13 -2.03 0.13 20.53
C ALA A 13 -0.49 0.14 20.62
N LYS A 14 0.23 -0.29 19.57
CA LYS A 14 1.69 -0.46 19.59
C LYS A 14 2.38 0.53 18.64
N PRO A 15 3.34 1.34 19.12
CA PRO A 15 4.17 2.15 18.23
C PRO A 15 5.12 1.26 17.43
N TYR A 16 5.25 1.56 16.14
CA TYR A 16 6.21 0.90 15.25
C TYR A 16 7.53 1.65 15.19
N THR A 17 8.57 1.01 14.65
CA THR A 17 9.89 1.59 14.43
C THR A 17 10.39 1.28 13.02
N GLY A 18 11.45 1.97 12.61
CA GLY A 18 12.09 1.79 11.31
C GLY A 18 11.69 2.82 10.26
N SER A 19 12.62 3.06 9.34
CA SER A 19 12.45 4.01 8.23
C SER A 19 12.77 3.31 6.92
N GLY A 20 12.02 3.64 5.86
CA GLY A 20 12.13 2.98 4.56
C GLY A 20 10.79 2.91 3.84
N TYR A 21 10.55 1.82 3.10
CA TYR A 21 9.39 1.68 2.24
C TYR A 21 8.75 0.31 2.35
N VAL A 22 7.42 0.29 2.46
CA VAL A 22 6.58 -0.91 2.28
C VAL A 22 5.74 -0.70 1.03
N THR A 23 5.99 -1.48 -0.01
CA THR A 23 5.31 -1.38 -1.30
C THR A 23 4.42 -2.58 -1.53
N PHE A 24 3.14 -2.33 -1.79
CA PHE A 24 2.19 -3.35 -2.20
C PHE A 24 2.01 -3.28 -3.71
N ARG A 25 2.16 -4.42 -4.39
CA ARG A 25 1.85 -4.59 -5.81
C ARG A 25 0.65 -5.51 -5.94
N PHE A 26 -0.38 -5.05 -6.64
CA PHE A 26 -1.65 -5.76 -6.77
C PHE A 26 -2.27 -5.52 -8.14
N VAL A 27 -3.34 -6.26 -8.45
CA VAL A 27 -4.09 -6.10 -9.70
C VAL A 27 -5.44 -5.47 -9.38
N ILE A 28 -5.82 -4.48 -10.17
CA ILE A 28 -7.18 -3.96 -10.23
C ILE A 28 -7.86 -4.59 -11.44
N ASP A 29 -9.04 -5.15 -11.22
CA ASP A 29 -9.85 -5.69 -12.31
C ASP A 29 -10.56 -4.58 -13.10
N CYS A 30 -11.22 -4.97 -14.18
CA CYS A 30 -11.96 -4.04 -15.03
C CYS A 30 -13.14 -3.32 -14.34
N GLU A 31 -13.60 -3.82 -13.20
CA GLU A 31 -14.63 -3.19 -12.37
C GLU A 31 -14.07 -2.23 -11.33
N GLY A 32 -12.75 -2.07 -11.24
CA GLY A 32 -12.09 -1.21 -10.26
C GLY A 32 -11.93 -1.89 -8.90
N GLN A 33 -12.00 -3.21 -8.83
CA GLN A 33 -11.83 -3.96 -7.57
C GLN A 33 -10.41 -4.50 -7.47
N MET A 34 -9.85 -4.45 -6.26
CA MET A 34 -8.54 -5.04 -5.97
C MET A 34 -8.65 -6.55 -5.86
N LEU A 35 -7.85 -7.27 -6.64
CA LEU A 35 -7.78 -8.72 -6.55
C LEU A 35 -6.94 -9.19 -5.34
N PRO A 36 -7.22 -10.37 -4.77
CA PRO A 36 -6.55 -10.84 -3.54
C PRO A 36 -5.04 -11.09 -3.64
N ARG A 37 -4.49 -11.18 -4.87
CA ARG A 37 -3.07 -11.47 -5.10
C ARG A 37 -2.25 -10.20 -4.94
N VAL A 38 -1.62 -10.06 -3.77
CA VAL A 38 -0.78 -8.90 -3.43
C VAL A 38 0.64 -9.35 -3.11
N GLN A 39 1.62 -8.72 -3.74
CA GLN A 39 3.05 -8.88 -3.46
C GLN A 39 3.51 -7.72 -2.57
N VAL A 40 4.40 -8.01 -1.63
CA VAL A 40 4.95 -7.01 -0.71
C VAL A 40 6.46 -6.92 -0.90
N LEU A 41 6.94 -5.71 -1.17
CA LEU A 41 8.37 -5.38 -1.18
C LEU A 41 8.67 -4.45 -0.01
N GLN A 42 9.73 -4.75 0.73
CA GLN A 42 10.14 -3.98 1.91
C GLN A 42 11.61 -3.60 1.78
N THR A 43 11.91 -2.32 1.97
CA THR A 43 13.28 -1.78 1.89
C THR A 43 13.53 -0.77 2.99
N ASN A 44 14.80 -0.60 3.38
CA ASN A 44 15.23 0.52 4.22
C ASN A 44 15.36 1.82 3.39
N GLU A 45 15.79 2.91 4.01
CA GLU A 45 15.98 4.20 3.30
C GLU A 45 17.05 4.17 2.19
N ALA A 46 17.97 3.21 2.26
CA ALA A 46 18.99 2.96 1.23
C ALA A 46 18.53 1.98 0.15
N TYR A 47 17.23 1.65 0.09
CA TYR A 47 16.62 0.70 -0.86
C TYR A 47 17.16 -0.74 -0.79
N GLN A 48 17.81 -1.11 0.31
CA GLN A 48 18.24 -2.48 0.55
C GLN A 48 17.09 -3.30 1.15
N PRO A 49 17.03 -4.61 0.89
CA PRO A 49 16.03 -5.49 1.50
C PRO A 49 15.99 -5.32 3.02
N PHE A 50 14.80 -5.08 3.56
CA PHE A 50 14.58 -4.87 4.98
C PHE A 50 13.27 -5.53 5.39
N GLN A 51 13.15 -5.96 6.64
CA GLN A 51 11.92 -6.57 7.15
C GLN A 51 11.40 -5.72 8.30
N PHE A 52 10.25 -5.09 8.08
CA PHE A 52 9.54 -4.37 9.13
C PHE A 52 8.82 -5.34 10.08
N ASP A 53 8.36 -4.82 11.22
CA ASP A 53 7.46 -5.56 12.11
C ASP A 53 6.26 -6.09 11.31
N LYS A 54 5.97 -7.39 11.43
CA LYS A 54 4.92 -8.05 10.66
C LYS A 54 3.55 -7.43 10.88
N GLN A 55 3.27 -6.93 12.08
CA GLN A 55 2.02 -6.26 12.40
C GLN A 55 1.92 -4.90 11.69
N LEU A 56 3.02 -4.16 11.54
CA LEU A 56 3.03 -2.92 10.75
C LEU A 56 2.63 -3.22 9.30
N VAL A 57 3.25 -4.23 8.69
CA VAL A 57 2.93 -4.62 7.30
C VAL A 57 1.48 -5.08 7.18
N ALA A 58 0.98 -5.85 8.14
CA ALA A 58 -0.42 -6.28 8.17
C ALA A 58 -1.40 -5.12 8.32
N ASP A 59 -1.10 -4.13 9.15
CA ASP A 59 -1.96 -2.95 9.37
C ASP A 59 -1.94 -2.01 8.16
N LEU A 60 -0.79 -1.82 7.50
CA LEU A 60 -0.69 -1.13 6.22
C LEU A 60 -1.51 -1.83 5.13
N PHE A 61 -1.47 -3.16 5.09
CA PHE A 61 -2.29 -3.94 4.17
C PHE A 61 -3.78 -3.83 4.50
N ALA A 62 -4.15 -3.80 5.79
CA ALA A 62 -5.52 -3.58 6.22
C ALA A 62 -6.03 -2.20 5.76
N TYR A 63 -5.21 -1.16 5.89
CA TYR A 63 -5.52 0.16 5.36
C TYR A 63 -5.67 0.15 3.84
N LEU A 64 -4.75 -0.48 3.09
CA LEU A 64 -4.85 -0.62 1.63
C LEU A 64 -6.20 -1.21 1.19
N LYS A 65 -6.70 -2.24 1.88
CA LYS A 65 -8.00 -2.87 1.60
C LYS A 65 -9.20 -1.94 1.82
N THR A 66 -9.05 -0.86 2.59
CA THR A 66 -10.11 0.15 2.74
C THR A 66 -10.21 1.08 1.54
N LEU A 67 -9.17 1.14 0.69
CA LEU A 67 -9.17 1.93 -0.53
C LEU A 67 -9.97 1.20 -1.62
N ASN A 68 -11.12 1.74 -2.00
CA ASN A 68 -12.07 1.10 -2.91
C ASN A 68 -12.44 1.98 -4.13
N GLN A 69 -11.78 3.11 -4.31
CA GLN A 69 -12.07 4.08 -5.39
C GLN A 69 -11.03 3.99 -6.52
N TRP A 70 -10.68 2.77 -6.94
CA TRP A 70 -9.73 2.58 -8.04
C TRP A 70 -10.37 2.92 -9.38
N LYS A 71 -9.60 3.60 -10.24
CA LYS A 71 -10.09 3.98 -11.57
C LYS A 71 -10.28 2.74 -12.44
N LYS A 72 -11.39 2.64 -13.17
CA LYS A 72 -11.56 1.61 -14.20
C LYS A 72 -10.67 1.95 -15.40
N ALA A 73 -9.97 0.96 -15.93
CA ALA A 73 -9.10 1.13 -17.10
C ALA A 73 -9.78 0.66 -18.38
N ARG A 74 -9.50 1.36 -19.49
CA ARG A 74 -10.03 1.09 -20.82
C ARG A 74 -8.88 0.89 -21.80
N GLY A 75 -8.93 -0.20 -22.56
CA GLY A 75 -8.00 -0.52 -23.63
C GLY A 75 -8.44 0.09 -24.96
N ARG A 76 -7.88 -0.45 -26.04
CA ARG A 76 -8.29 -0.08 -27.40
C ARG A 76 -9.77 -0.42 -27.60
N ASN A 77 -10.49 0.46 -28.28
CA ASN A 77 -11.93 0.34 -28.54
C ASN A 77 -12.79 0.27 -27.26
N ASP A 78 -12.37 0.96 -26.20
CA ASP A 78 -13.09 1.04 -24.91
C ASP A 78 -13.29 -0.30 -24.18
N THR A 79 -12.45 -1.29 -24.51
CA THR A 79 -12.51 -2.62 -23.87
C THR A 79 -12.12 -2.52 -22.40
N PRO A 80 -12.91 -3.04 -21.44
CA PRO A 80 -12.54 -3.08 -20.04
C PRO A 80 -11.27 -3.94 -19.84
N ILE A 81 -10.27 -3.44 -19.12
CA ILE A 81 -9.02 -4.16 -18.88
C ILE A 81 -8.63 -4.15 -17.41
N ASN A 82 -7.93 -5.20 -17.00
CA ASN A 82 -7.25 -5.26 -15.70
C ASN A 82 -5.90 -4.51 -15.80
N TYR A 83 -5.42 -3.98 -14.68
CA TYR A 83 -4.10 -3.35 -14.63
C TYR A 83 -3.38 -3.63 -13.31
N ILE A 84 -2.06 -3.52 -13.34
CA ILE A 84 -1.21 -3.63 -12.15
C ILE A 84 -1.10 -2.24 -11.52
N ALA A 85 -1.29 -2.19 -10.21
CA ALA A 85 -1.10 -1.00 -9.41
C ALA A 85 -0.06 -1.28 -8.32
N PHE A 86 0.58 -0.20 -7.86
CA PHE A 86 1.55 -0.21 -6.79
C PHE A 86 1.14 0.88 -5.79
N LEU A 87 1.40 0.65 -4.51
CA LEU A 87 1.28 1.70 -3.50
C LEU A 87 2.40 1.53 -2.48
N SER A 88 3.28 2.52 -2.40
CA SER A 88 4.40 2.55 -1.48
C SER A 88 4.11 3.46 -0.30
N PHE A 89 4.19 2.91 0.90
CA PHE A 89 4.16 3.67 2.15
C PHE A 89 5.60 3.98 2.56
N LYS A 90 5.97 5.26 2.51
CA LYS A 90 7.24 5.73 3.07
C LYS A 90 7.09 5.85 4.58
N LEU A 91 7.94 5.15 5.30
CA LEU A 91 8.01 5.15 6.76
C LEU A 91 9.19 5.99 7.23
N ARG A 92 8.95 6.81 8.26
CA ARG A 92 9.99 7.50 9.02
C ARG A 92 9.70 7.32 10.50
N ASP A 93 10.63 6.72 11.22
CA ASP A 93 10.52 6.42 12.65
C ASP A 93 9.22 5.68 12.98
N GLY A 94 8.87 4.69 12.15
CA GLY A 94 7.67 3.86 12.29
C GLY A 94 6.35 4.53 11.90
N LYS A 95 6.38 5.78 11.42
CA LYS A 95 5.18 6.54 11.00
C LYS A 95 5.13 6.68 9.49
N VAL A 96 3.93 6.64 8.91
CA VAL A 96 3.73 6.93 7.48
C VAL A 96 4.01 8.41 7.24
N ALA A 97 5.09 8.69 6.52
CA ALA A 97 5.52 10.02 6.12
C ALA A 97 4.99 10.42 4.75
N ALA A 98 4.81 9.45 3.84
CA ALA A 98 4.22 9.67 2.52
C ALA A 98 3.59 8.39 1.98
N ILE A 99 2.67 8.56 1.02
CA ILE A 99 2.09 7.47 0.23
C ILE A 99 2.35 7.81 -1.24
N ILE A 100 2.95 6.88 -1.97
CA ILE A 100 3.43 7.07 -3.35
C ILE A 100 2.72 6.04 -4.23
N PRO A 101 1.83 6.47 -5.14
CA PRO A 101 1.16 5.61 -6.13
C PRO A 101 2.05 5.31 -7.36
#